data_AF-A0A6I3HE26-F1
#
_entry.id   AF-A0A6I3HE26-F1
#
_cell.length_a   1.000
_cell.length_b   1.000
_cell.length_c   1.000
_cell.angle_alpha   90.00
_cell.angle_beta   90.00
_cell.angle_gamma   90.00
#
_symmetry.space_group_name_H-M   'P 1'
#
loop_
_entity.id
_entity.type
_entity.pdbx_description
1 polymer ?
#
loop_
_entity_poly.entity_id
_entity_poly.type
_entity_poly.pdbx_seq_one_letter_code
_entity_poly.pdbx_strand_id
1 'polypeptide(L)'
;GKFRLPTGSMKGLGAAPLEKVPAGAEIEWIVVVCEPVMASQIAAARAVEDGVQPSAAAGSSFCSDAFVTPFFEENVILTPGDFGGRMNNKLKPTEMFVIVPARWANNLISILGATPDVKGLYEATRTEESSYWDRKKEREAKAEAREAAYAAGQTSAGDDAAAKAGLKVSMDWDEDAVAMIAKAPKFVRKFAVGNMEDFAAQNGYDRITADVVKEQMAQAGVSGMGGPDGEGGSKNPLKRLFSRKK
;
A
#
# COMPACT_ATOMS: atom_id res chain seq x y z
N GLY A 1 2.86 24.01 23.25
CA GLY A 1 2.74 22.55 23.49
C GLY A 1 1.90 22.29 24.72
N LYS A 2 1.06 21.25 24.69
CA LYS A 2 0.23 20.77 25.81
C LYS A 2 1.06 20.35 27.04
N PHE A 3 2.33 20.00 26.81
CA PHE A 3 3.25 19.46 27.80
C PHE A 3 4.59 20.23 27.80
N ARG A 4 5.32 20.17 28.92
CA ARG A 4 6.70 20.65 29.04
C ARG A 4 7.53 19.60 29.78
N LEU A 5 8.71 19.29 29.24
CA LEU A 5 9.66 18.41 29.92
C LEU A 5 10.36 19.14 31.08
N PRO A 6 10.66 18.46 32.19
CA PRO A 6 11.51 19.00 33.23
C PRO A 6 12.90 19.39 32.69
N THR A 7 13.50 20.44 33.23
CA THR A 7 14.86 20.85 32.84
C THR A 7 15.84 19.70 33.10
N GLY A 8 16.64 19.35 32.09
CA GLY A 8 17.67 18.30 32.19
C GLY A 8 17.15 16.88 32.02
N SER A 9 15.85 16.67 31.74
CA SER A 9 15.29 15.34 31.54
C SER A 9 15.65 14.70 30.19
N MET A 10 16.13 15.49 29.22
CA MET A 10 16.49 15.01 27.89
C MET A 10 17.99 15.14 27.64
N LYS A 11 18.66 14.00 27.48
CA LYS A 11 20.01 13.89 26.91
C LYS A 11 19.86 13.28 25.52
N GLY A 12 19.49 14.10 24.54
CA GLY A 12 19.22 13.61 23.19
C GLY A 12 20.51 13.18 22.47
N LEU A 13 20.56 11.93 22.03
CA LEU A 13 21.51 11.45 21.03
C LEU A 13 20.74 11.11 19.76
N GLY A 14 21.05 11.79 18.66
CA GLY A 14 20.51 11.47 17.34
C GLY A 14 21.57 10.76 16.51
N ALA A 15 21.25 9.58 15.99
CA ALA A 15 22.10 8.87 15.04
C ALA A 15 21.26 8.38 13.86
N ALA A 16 21.76 8.66 12.65
CA ALA A 16 21.18 8.19 11.39
C ALA A 16 22.31 7.73 10.45
N PRO A 17 22.28 6.49 9.93
CA PRO A 17 21.31 5.41 10.21
C PRO A 17 21.36 4.88 11.64
N LEU A 18 20.36 4.08 12.05
CA LEU A 18 20.22 3.54 13.40
C LEU A 18 21.45 2.73 13.87
N GLU A 19 22.16 2.10 12.94
CA GLU A 19 23.40 1.36 13.20
C GLU A 19 24.55 2.22 13.75
N LYS A 20 24.45 3.56 13.64
CA LYS A 20 25.41 4.49 14.22
C LYS A 20 25.11 4.86 15.67
N VAL A 21 24.03 4.35 16.25
CA VAL A 21 23.77 4.49 17.69
C VAL A 21 24.88 3.75 18.45
N PRO A 22 25.58 4.41 19.39
CA PRO A 22 26.61 3.76 20.18
C PRO A 22 26.10 2.51 20.90
N ALA A 23 26.91 1.46 20.95
CA ALA A 23 26.57 0.24 21.67
C ALA A 23 26.24 0.55 23.14
N GLY A 24 25.13 0.02 23.64
CA GLY A 24 24.66 0.24 25.00
C GLY A 24 23.91 1.56 25.24
N ALA A 25 23.71 2.40 24.21
CA ALA A 25 22.83 3.55 24.33
C ALA A 25 21.36 3.11 24.46
N GLU A 26 20.67 3.66 25.45
CA GLU A 26 19.24 3.45 25.63
C GLU A 26 18.45 4.23 24.57
N ILE A 27 17.56 3.54 23.85
CA ILE A 27 16.72 4.14 22.82
C ILE A 27 15.31 4.21 23.38
N GLU A 28 14.82 5.42 23.64
CA GLU A 28 13.45 5.63 24.14
C GLU A 28 12.43 5.75 23.00
N TRP A 29 12.82 6.33 21.87
CA TRP A 29 12.00 6.39 20.66
C TRP A 29 12.86 6.50 19.41
N ILE A 30 12.25 6.12 18.29
CA ILE A 30 12.83 6.15 16.95
C ILE A 30 12.03 7.18 16.14
N VAL A 31 12.74 8.05 15.41
CA VAL A 31 12.12 8.97 14.46
C VAL A 31 12.38 8.45 13.06
N VAL A 32 11.31 8.12 12.34
CA VAL A 32 11.37 7.69 10.95
C VAL A 32 10.91 8.82 10.04
N VAL A 33 11.71 9.12 9.02
CA VAL A 33 11.32 10.05 7.95
C VAL A 33 10.97 9.24 6.71
N CYS A 34 9.76 9.42 6.19
CA CYS A 34 9.27 8.65 5.06
C CYS A 34 8.11 9.33 4.32
N GLU A 35 7.76 8.80 3.16
CA GLU A 35 6.58 9.24 2.39
C GLU A 35 5.26 8.87 3.10
N PRO A 36 4.14 9.57 2.84
CA PRO A 36 2.90 9.45 3.62
C PRO A 36 2.31 8.03 3.69
N VAL A 37 2.50 7.24 2.64
CA VAL A 37 2.05 5.84 2.60
C VAL A 37 2.77 5.00 3.65
N MET A 38 4.10 5.11 3.73
CA MET A 38 4.90 4.43 4.74
C MET A 38 4.61 5.00 6.13
N ALA A 39 4.43 6.32 6.22
CA ALA A 39 4.14 6.97 7.48
C ALA A 39 2.84 6.44 8.11
N SER A 40 1.82 6.20 7.29
CA SER A 40 0.54 5.61 7.72
C SER A 40 0.70 4.18 8.24
N GLN A 41 1.56 3.37 7.62
CA GLN A 41 1.84 2.00 8.07
C GLN A 41 2.62 1.99 9.37
N ILE A 42 3.72 2.75 9.44
CA ILE A 42 4.59 2.83 10.62
C ILE A 42 3.82 3.41 11.82
N ALA A 43 2.92 4.36 11.58
CA ALA A 43 2.10 4.96 12.63
C ALA A 43 1.19 3.94 13.34
N ALA A 44 0.87 2.81 12.70
CA ALA A 44 0.07 1.74 13.29
C ALA A 44 0.84 0.85 14.29
N ALA A 45 2.12 1.12 14.57
CA ALA A 45 2.96 0.29 15.44
C ALA A 45 2.35 -0.01 16.81
N ARG A 46 1.60 0.93 17.39
CA ARG A 46 0.82 0.67 18.61
C ARG A 46 -0.54 0.03 18.32
N ALA A 47 -1.25 0.57 17.33
CA ALA A 47 -2.61 0.17 17.00
C ALA A 47 -2.75 -1.34 16.72
N VAL A 48 -1.71 -2.00 16.21
CA VAL A 48 -1.72 -3.45 15.98
C VAL A 48 -1.72 -4.29 17.26
N GLU A 49 -1.37 -3.71 18.40
CA GLU A 49 -1.28 -4.40 19.68
C GLU A 49 -2.51 -4.13 20.57
N ASP A 50 -2.92 -2.87 20.67
CA ASP A 50 -4.00 -2.46 21.58
C ASP A 50 -5.14 -1.65 20.91
N GLY A 51 -5.09 -1.46 19.59
CA GLY A 51 -6.09 -0.69 18.84
C GLY A 51 -6.01 0.82 19.00
N VAL A 52 -5.10 1.35 19.82
CA VAL A 52 -4.97 2.80 20.04
C VAL A 52 -4.37 3.46 18.79
N GLN A 53 -5.13 4.39 18.22
CA GLN A 53 -4.73 5.11 17.02
C GLN A 53 -3.55 6.07 17.28
N PRO A 54 -2.68 6.31 16.30
CA PRO A 54 -1.58 7.26 16.43
C PRO A 54 -2.11 8.69 16.65
N SER A 55 -1.39 9.46 17.47
CA SER A 55 -1.62 10.89 17.60
C SER A 55 -1.11 11.60 16.35
N ALA A 56 -1.78 12.67 15.92
CA ALA A 56 -1.34 13.47 14.77
C ALA A 56 -1.24 14.95 15.16
N ALA A 57 -0.16 15.62 14.71
CA ALA A 57 -0.02 17.06 14.86
C ALA A 57 -0.60 17.77 13.62
N ALA A 58 -1.60 18.61 13.82
CA ALA A 58 -2.13 19.51 12.79
C ALA A 58 -1.52 20.91 12.95
N GLY A 59 -0.82 21.40 11.93
CA GLY A 59 -0.20 22.74 11.91
C GLY A 59 1.33 22.70 11.95
N SER A 60 1.95 23.80 12.39
CA SER A 60 3.40 23.85 12.62
C SER A 60 3.76 22.89 13.76
N SER A 61 4.38 21.77 13.41
CA SER A 61 4.78 20.79 14.41
C SER A 61 6.12 21.15 14.99
N PHE A 62 6.13 21.33 16.30
CA PHE A 62 7.30 21.78 17.04
C PHE A 62 8.12 20.59 17.52
N CYS A 63 9.36 20.85 17.95
CA CYS A 63 10.20 19.88 18.67
C CYS A 63 9.46 19.20 19.85
N SER A 64 8.40 19.82 20.39
CA SER A 64 7.55 19.20 21.40
C SER A 64 6.84 17.93 20.91
N ASP A 65 6.42 17.86 19.66
CA ASP A 65 5.75 16.67 19.13
C ASP A 65 6.73 15.51 18.95
N ALA A 66 8.00 15.84 18.67
CA ALA A 66 9.04 14.82 18.51
C ALA A 66 9.61 14.32 19.84
N PHE A 67 9.68 15.16 20.87
CA PHE A 67 10.40 14.84 22.12
C PHE A 67 9.54 14.83 23.38
N VAL A 68 8.46 15.60 23.42
CA VAL A 68 7.66 15.80 24.63
C VAL A 68 6.43 14.89 24.60
N THR A 69 5.68 14.91 23.51
CA THR A 69 4.44 14.14 23.41
C THR A 69 4.65 12.62 23.51
N PRO A 70 5.67 11.99 22.88
CA PRO A 70 5.91 10.55 23.04
C PRO A 70 6.23 10.16 24.49
N PHE A 71 6.91 11.04 25.24
CA PHE A 71 7.25 10.82 26.64
C PHE A 71 6.00 10.76 27.54
N PHE A 72 4.98 11.58 27.28
CA PHE A 72 3.77 11.62 28.12
C PHE A 72 2.65 10.71 27.65
N GLU A 73 2.47 10.57 26.33
CA GLU A 73 1.36 9.79 25.77
C GLU A 73 1.75 8.34 25.48
N GLU A 74 3.06 8.04 25.44
CA GLU A 74 3.65 6.76 25.04
C GLU A 74 2.96 6.17 23.79
N ASN A 75 2.59 7.05 22.87
CA ASN A 75 1.89 6.75 21.63
C ASN A 75 2.76 7.10 20.43
N VAL A 76 2.44 6.51 19.28
CA VAL A 76 3.06 6.85 18.01
C VAL A 76 2.52 8.20 17.54
N ILE A 77 3.40 9.04 17.02
CA ILE A 77 3.04 10.39 16.58
C ILE A 77 3.38 10.55 15.11
N LEU A 78 2.38 10.96 14.34
CA LEU A 78 2.54 11.34 12.94
C LEU A 78 2.56 12.86 12.82
N THR A 79 3.56 13.40 12.14
CA THR A 79 3.66 14.84 11.95
C THR A 79 4.37 15.25 10.66
N PRO A 80 3.91 16.32 9.97
CA PRO A 80 4.70 16.92 8.90
C PRO A 80 5.99 17.56 9.43
N GLY A 81 6.10 17.88 10.72
CA GLY A 81 7.23 18.66 11.24
C GLY A 81 7.24 20.11 10.71
N ASP A 82 8.10 20.96 11.27
CA ASP A 82 8.29 22.33 10.80
C ASP A 82 9.76 22.69 10.55
N PHE A 83 9.95 23.92 10.04
CA PHE A 83 11.18 24.64 9.74
C PHE A 83 12.49 23.94 10.13
N GLY A 84 12.85 23.94 11.42
CA GLY A 84 14.19 23.58 11.87
C GLY A 84 14.54 22.12 11.60
N GLY A 85 13.63 21.20 11.96
CA GLY A 85 13.82 19.77 11.72
C GLY A 85 13.90 19.44 10.23
N ARG A 86 13.04 20.06 9.42
CA ARG A 86 13.02 19.82 7.96
C ARG A 86 14.23 20.42 7.25
N MET A 87 14.60 21.65 7.57
CA MET A 87 15.74 22.35 6.96
C MET A 87 17.06 21.67 7.30
N ASN A 88 17.27 21.26 8.56
CA ASN A 88 18.50 20.60 8.97
C ASN A 88 18.67 19.20 8.34
N ASN A 89 17.56 18.48 8.15
CA ASN A 89 17.56 17.15 7.51
C ASN A 89 17.34 17.20 5.98
N LYS A 90 17.13 18.38 5.39
CA LYS A 90 16.90 18.60 3.95
C LYS A 90 15.73 17.77 3.38
N LEU A 91 14.61 17.76 4.09
CA LEU A 91 13.45 16.91 3.73
C LEU A 91 12.62 17.50 2.58
N LYS A 92 12.13 16.63 1.71
CA LYS A 92 11.16 16.97 0.64
C LYS A 92 9.82 17.35 1.24
N PRO A 93 9.02 18.25 0.63
CA PRO A 93 7.70 18.63 1.14
C PRO A 93 6.73 17.48 1.44
N THR A 94 6.86 16.35 0.73
CA THR A 94 6.00 15.16 0.87
C THR A 94 6.36 14.28 2.06
N GLU A 95 7.60 14.37 2.56
CA GLU A 95 8.07 13.51 3.65
C GLU A 95 7.46 13.92 4.99
N MET A 96 7.15 12.91 5.81
CA MET A 96 6.59 13.02 7.14
C MET A 96 7.56 12.45 8.18
N PHE A 97 7.44 12.93 9.43
CA PHE A 97 8.06 12.30 10.58
C PHE A 97 7.06 11.37 11.27
N VAL A 98 7.53 10.18 11.63
CA VAL A 98 6.82 9.25 12.51
C VAL A 98 7.68 8.99 13.72
N ILE A 99 7.18 9.34 14.90
CA ILE A 99 7.89 9.13 16.16
C ILE A 99 7.30 7.90 16.84
N VAL A 100 8.12 6.85 16.96
CA VAL A 100 7.74 5.54 17.47
C VAL A 100 8.46 5.30 18.79
N PRO A 101 7.74 5.29 19.94
CA PRO A 101 8.31 4.82 21.20
C PRO A 101 8.94 3.42 21.05
N ALA A 102 10.12 3.21 21.62
CA ALA A 102 10.91 1.99 21.40
C ALA A 102 10.15 0.71 21.80
N ARG A 103 9.26 0.79 22.79
CA ARG A 103 8.37 -0.32 23.18
C ARG A 103 7.51 -0.85 22.03
N TRP A 104 7.17 0.00 21.06
CA TRP A 104 6.37 -0.35 19.88
C TRP A 104 7.23 -0.69 18.65
N ALA A 105 8.56 -0.53 18.72
CA ALA A 105 9.43 -0.66 17.55
C ALA A 105 9.41 -2.08 16.96
N ASN A 106 9.27 -3.11 17.79
CA ASN A 106 9.19 -4.50 17.32
C ASN A 106 7.97 -4.76 16.43
N ASN A 107 6.87 -4.02 16.63
CA ASN A 107 5.67 -4.14 15.80
C ASN A 107 5.89 -3.64 14.37
N LEU A 108 6.92 -2.82 14.12
CA LEU A 108 7.30 -2.42 12.77
C LEU A 108 7.75 -3.61 11.93
N ILE A 109 8.40 -4.61 12.52
CA ILE A 109 8.81 -5.83 11.81
C ILE A 109 7.56 -6.59 11.35
N SER A 110 6.56 -6.71 12.23
CA SER A 110 5.28 -7.35 11.90
C SER A 110 4.55 -6.59 10.79
N ILE A 111 4.49 -5.25 10.85
CA ILE A 111 3.76 -4.44 9.88
C ILE A 111 4.45 -4.42 8.52
N LEU A 112 5.76 -4.15 8.51
CA LEU A 112 6.54 -3.96 7.27
C LEU A 112 6.95 -5.29 6.63
N GLY A 113 7.02 -6.36 7.41
CA GLY A 113 7.30 -7.71 6.93
C GLY A 113 6.05 -8.49 6.51
N ALA A 114 4.85 -8.07 6.93
CA ALA A 114 3.62 -8.76 6.56
C ALA A 114 3.28 -8.59 5.08
N THR A 115 2.77 -9.66 4.49
CA THR A 115 2.18 -9.59 3.16
C THR A 115 0.78 -8.97 3.25
N PRO A 116 0.51 -7.85 2.57
CA PRO A 116 -0.80 -7.19 2.66
C PRO A 116 -1.92 -8.06 2.08
N ASP A 117 -3.01 -8.23 2.84
CA ASP A 117 -4.24 -8.86 2.34
C ASP A 117 -5.11 -7.83 1.61
N VAL A 118 -4.67 -7.47 0.39
CA VAL A 118 -5.38 -6.50 -0.45
C VAL A 118 -6.81 -6.95 -0.77
N LYS A 119 -7.02 -8.27 -0.94
CA LYS A 119 -8.34 -8.83 -1.23
C LYS A 119 -9.26 -8.72 -0.03
N GLY A 120 -8.82 -9.13 1.16
CA GLY A 120 -9.61 -9.01 2.39
C GLY A 120 -9.94 -7.57 2.74
N LEU A 121 -8.98 -6.65 2.60
CA LEU A 121 -9.22 -5.22 2.79
C LEU A 121 -10.27 -4.67 1.83
N TYR A 122 -10.22 -5.06 0.56
CA TYR A 122 -11.24 -4.67 -0.42
C TYR A 122 -12.61 -5.27 -0.10
N GLU A 123 -12.67 -6.55 0.26
CA GLU A 123 -13.91 -7.23 0.64
C GLU A 123 -14.54 -6.62 1.90
N ALA A 124 -13.74 -6.15 2.86
CA ALA A 124 -14.21 -5.45 4.05
C ALA A 124 -14.90 -4.10 3.75
N THR A 125 -14.67 -3.52 2.55
CA THR A 125 -15.40 -2.32 2.10
C THR A 125 -16.76 -2.61 1.47
N ARG A 126 -17.13 -3.90 1.33
CA ARG A 126 -18.38 -4.32 0.69
C ARG A 126 -19.47 -4.59 1.73
N THR A 127 -20.64 -4.00 1.52
CA THR A 127 -21.85 -4.32 2.27
C THR A 127 -22.37 -5.70 1.91
N GLU A 128 -23.13 -6.34 2.81
CA GLU A 128 -23.72 -7.68 2.58
C GLU A 128 -24.62 -7.73 1.33
N GLU A 129 -25.29 -6.63 1.02
CA GLU A 129 -26.20 -6.50 -0.14
C GLU A 129 -25.47 -6.24 -1.48
N SER A 130 -24.14 -6.16 -1.47
CA SER A 130 -23.38 -5.87 -2.68
C SER A 130 -23.49 -7.01 -3.69
N SER A 131 -23.81 -6.68 -4.96
CA SER A 131 -23.74 -7.62 -6.10
C SER A 131 -22.34 -8.24 -6.31
N TYR A 132 -21.33 -7.72 -5.62
CA TYR A 132 -20.01 -8.34 -5.53
C TYR A 132 -20.07 -9.78 -5.00
N TRP A 133 -20.89 -10.07 -4.00
CA TRP A 133 -20.92 -11.39 -3.36
C TRP A 133 -21.50 -12.46 -4.28
N ASP A 134 -22.52 -12.11 -5.07
CA ASP A 134 -23.10 -13.02 -6.06
C ASP A 134 -22.10 -13.31 -7.18
N ARG A 135 -21.45 -12.26 -7.73
CA ARG A 135 -20.37 -12.42 -8.72
C ARG A 135 -19.22 -13.26 -8.19
N LYS A 136 -18.84 -13.08 -6.92
CA LYS A 136 -17.78 -13.86 -6.27
C LYS A 136 -18.15 -15.34 -6.22
N LYS A 137 -19.37 -15.68 -5.77
CA LYS A 137 -19.85 -17.06 -5.74
C LYS A 137 -19.87 -17.70 -7.13
N GLU A 138 -20.40 -16.98 -8.13
CA GLU A 138 -20.44 -17.46 -9.51
C GLU A 138 -19.03 -17.72 -10.06
N ARG A 139 -18.11 -16.78 -9.84
CA ARG A 139 -16.71 -16.91 -10.25
C ARG A 139 -16.01 -18.09 -9.57
N GLU A 140 -16.23 -18.28 -8.28
CA GLU A 140 -15.65 -19.41 -7.53
C GLU A 140 -16.16 -20.75 -8.07
N ALA A 141 -17.47 -20.87 -8.34
CA ALA A 141 -18.04 -22.07 -8.96
C ALA A 141 -17.49 -22.33 -10.37
N LYS A 142 -17.36 -21.29 -11.21
CA LYS A 142 -16.76 -21.41 -12.55
C LYS A 142 -15.29 -21.82 -12.48
N ALA A 143 -14.53 -21.26 -11.55
CA ALA A 143 -13.12 -21.59 -11.37
C ALA A 143 -12.94 -23.04 -10.88
N GLU A 144 -13.80 -23.54 -10.00
CA GLU A 144 -13.81 -24.94 -9.57
C GLU A 144 -14.14 -25.90 -10.72
N ALA A 145 -15.16 -25.59 -11.51
CA ALA A 145 -15.50 -26.38 -12.71
C ALA A 145 -14.34 -26.41 -13.71
N ARG A 146 -13.64 -25.29 -13.88
CA ARG A 146 -12.48 -25.17 -14.76
C ARG A 146 -11.26 -25.95 -14.24
N GLU A 147 -11.00 -25.91 -12.93
CA GLU A 147 -9.96 -26.74 -12.30
C GLU A 147 -10.25 -28.24 -12.48
N ALA A 148 -11.52 -28.65 -12.36
CA ALA A 148 -11.93 -30.04 -12.62
C ALA A 148 -11.73 -30.44 -14.10
N ALA A 149 -12.06 -29.55 -15.04
CA ALA A 149 -11.81 -29.76 -16.47
C ALA A 149 -10.31 -29.87 -16.77
N TYR A 150 -9.49 -29.00 -16.16
CA TYR A 150 -8.03 -29.04 -16.27
C TYR A 150 -7.47 -30.38 -15.78
N ALA A 151 -7.93 -30.85 -14.61
CA ALA A 151 -7.54 -32.15 -14.07
C ALA A 151 -7.96 -33.34 -14.94
N ALA A 152 -9.06 -33.19 -15.71
CA ALA A 152 -9.52 -34.16 -16.69
C ALA A 152 -8.78 -34.07 -18.04
N GLY A 153 -7.74 -33.23 -18.15
CA GLY A 153 -6.94 -33.05 -19.36
C GLY A 153 -7.58 -32.14 -20.41
N GLN A 154 -8.67 -31.45 -20.06
CA GLN A 154 -9.28 -30.42 -20.90
C GLN A 154 -8.63 -29.08 -20.56
N THR A 155 -7.50 -28.78 -21.21
CA THR A 155 -6.70 -27.58 -20.97
C THR A 155 -6.60 -26.71 -22.22
N SER A 156 -6.40 -25.42 -22.02
CA SER A 156 -5.93 -24.48 -23.05
C SER A 156 -4.54 -23.96 -22.69
N ALA A 157 -3.85 -23.35 -23.66
CA ALA A 157 -2.57 -22.68 -23.41
C ALA A 157 -2.66 -21.60 -22.31
N GLY A 158 -3.82 -20.93 -22.19
CA GLY A 158 -4.10 -19.98 -21.11
C GLY A 158 -4.22 -20.64 -19.74
N ASP A 159 -4.83 -21.83 -19.67
CA ASP A 159 -4.94 -22.59 -18.42
C ASP A 159 -3.58 -23.10 -17.94
N ASP A 160 -2.75 -23.59 -18.87
CA ASP A 160 -1.39 -24.01 -18.55
C ASP A 160 -0.53 -22.84 -18.06
N ALA A 161 -0.66 -21.67 -18.69
CA ALA A 161 -0.01 -20.45 -18.24
C ALA A 161 -0.49 -20.03 -16.85
N ALA A 162 -1.80 -20.11 -16.58
CA ALA A 162 -2.39 -19.74 -15.30
C ALA A 162 -1.93 -20.68 -14.19
N ALA A 163 -1.96 -22.00 -14.44
CA ALA A 163 -1.45 -23.02 -13.53
C ALA A 163 0.03 -22.81 -13.20
N LYS A 164 0.87 -22.56 -14.22
CA LYS A 164 2.30 -22.25 -14.04
C LYS A 164 2.54 -20.98 -13.22
N ALA A 165 1.65 -19.99 -13.34
CA ALA A 165 1.70 -18.74 -12.58
C ALA A 165 1.08 -18.84 -11.18
N GLY A 166 0.47 -19.99 -10.83
CA GLY A 166 -0.26 -20.21 -9.58
C GLY A 166 -1.56 -19.40 -9.47
N LEU A 167 -2.23 -19.17 -10.61
CA LEU A 167 -3.45 -18.37 -10.71
C LEU A 167 -4.67 -19.28 -10.87
N LYS A 168 -5.73 -18.97 -10.12
CA LYS A 168 -7.05 -19.59 -10.26
C LYS A 168 -7.92 -18.67 -11.11
N VAL A 169 -8.28 -19.13 -12.31
CA VAL A 169 -9.07 -18.38 -13.31
C VAL A 169 -10.45 -19.02 -13.46
N SER A 170 -11.46 -18.23 -13.82
CA SER A 170 -12.86 -18.67 -13.97
C SER A 170 -13.39 -18.57 -15.40
N MET A 171 -12.62 -17.97 -16.30
CA MET A 171 -12.98 -17.82 -17.72
C MET A 171 -11.77 -18.04 -18.62
N ASP A 172 -11.93 -17.87 -19.93
CA ASP A 172 -10.84 -18.02 -20.89
C ASP A 172 -9.86 -16.84 -20.81
N TRP A 173 -8.57 -17.16 -20.81
CA TRP A 173 -7.47 -16.20 -20.87
C TRP A 173 -6.51 -16.55 -22.00
N ASP A 174 -5.91 -15.55 -22.63
CA ASP A 174 -4.74 -15.75 -23.48
C ASP A 174 -3.46 -15.84 -22.62
N GLU A 175 -2.47 -16.58 -23.11
CA GLU A 175 -1.18 -16.78 -22.42
C GLU A 175 -0.47 -15.45 -22.12
N ASP A 176 -0.55 -14.48 -23.04
CA ASP A 176 0.05 -13.17 -22.88
C ASP A 176 -0.64 -12.34 -21.79
N ALA A 177 -1.97 -12.41 -21.68
CA ALA A 177 -2.74 -11.78 -20.62
C ALA A 177 -2.39 -12.36 -19.24
N VAL A 178 -2.25 -13.68 -19.14
CA VAL A 178 -1.78 -14.35 -17.92
C VAL A 178 -0.38 -13.88 -17.55
N ALA A 179 0.53 -13.82 -18.52
CA ALA A 179 1.90 -13.36 -18.32
C ALA A 179 1.95 -11.90 -17.83
N MET A 180 1.01 -11.05 -18.26
CA MET A 180 0.89 -9.68 -17.76
C MET A 180 0.50 -9.64 -16.28
N ILE A 181 -0.51 -10.43 -15.86
CA ILE A 181 -0.91 -10.50 -14.44
C ILE A 181 0.18 -11.12 -13.58
N ALA A 182 0.93 -12.09 -14.10
CA ALA A 182 2.04 -12.72 -13.39
C ALA A 182 3.18 -11.74 -13.06
N LYS A 183 3.27 -10.57 -13.71
CA LYS A 183 4.24 -9.52 -13.35
C LYS A 183 3.87 -8.79 -12.06
N ALA A 184 2.59 -8.80 -11.66
CA ALA A 184 2.17 -8.21 -10.41
C ALA A 184 2.78 -8.96 -9.20
N PRO A 185 3.02 -8.29 -8.07
CA PRO A 185 3.44 -8.95 -6.83
C PRO A 185 2.45 -10.06 -6.44
N LYS A 186 2.98 -11.21 -5.96
CA LYS A 186 2.18 -12.42 -5.68
C LYS A 186 0.91 -12.15 -4.87
N PHE A 187 1.00 -11.27 -3.87
CA PHE A 187 -0.11 -10.93 -2.97
C PHE A 187 -1.26 -10.17 -3.64
N VAL A 188 -1.02 -9.49 -4.77
CA VAL A 188 -2.04 -8.76 -5.53
C VAL A 188 -2.68 -9.62 -6.61
N ARG A 189 -2.01 -10.69 -7.07
CA ARG A 189 -2.44 -11.44 -8.27
C ARG A 189 -3.86 -11.99 -8.17
N LYS A 190 -4.24 -12.55 -7.01
CA LYS A 190 -5.61 -13.06 -6.78
C LYS A 190 -6.68 -11.96 -6.92
N PHE A 191 -6.37 -10.76 -6.44
CA PHE A 191 -7.23 -9.58 -6.59
C PHE A 191 -7.26 -9.11 -8.05
N ALA A 192 -6.11 -9.08 -8.72
CA ALA A 192 -6.00 -8.69 -10.12
C ALA A 192 -6.80 -9.60 -11.06
N VAL A 193 -6.72 -10.93 -10.89
CA VAL A 193 -7.53 -11.89 -11.66
C VAL A 193 -9.02 -11.62 -11.45
N GLY A 194 -9.47 -11.54 -10.19
CA GLY A 194 -10.89 -11.30 -9.89
C GLY A 194 -11.41 -10.00 -10.50
N ASN A 195 -10.66 -8.91 -10.37
CA ASN A 195 -11.03 -7.63 -10.97
C ASN A 195 -11.06 -7.69 -12.50
N MET A 196 -10.10 -8.37 -13.13
CA MET A 196 -10.04 -8.48 -14.59
C MET A 196 -11.24 -9.26 -15.13
N GLU A 197 -11.62 -10.36 -14.47
CA GLU A 197 -12.78 -11.16 -14.84
C GLU A 197 -14.10 -10.42 -14.60
N ASP A 198 -14.20 -9.66 -13.50
CA ASP A 198 -15.35 -8.79 -13.25
C ASP A 198 -15.45 -7.70 -14.33
N PHE A 199 -14.33 -7.11 -14.75
CA PHE A 199 -14.27 -6.13 -15.84
C PHE A 199 -14.67 -6.77 -17.18
N ALA A 200 -14.15 -7.95 -17.49
CA ALA A 200 -14.48 -8.67 -18.70
C ALA A 200 -15.98 -8.96 -18.79
N ALA A 201 -16.57 -9.52 -17.74
CA ALA A 201 -17.99 -9.82 -17.68
C ALA A 201 -18.86 -8.55 -17.81
N GLN A 202 -18.47 -7.44 -17.17
CA GLN A 202 -19.22 -6.18 -17.23
C GLN A 202 -19.18 -5.51 -18.61
N ASN A 203 -18.12 -5.74 -19.38
CA ASN A 203 -17.97 -5.20 -20.73
C ASN A 203 -18.35 -6.21 -21.83
N GLY A 204 -18.85 -7.40 -21.45
CA GLY A 204 -19.29 -8.43 -22.40
C GLY A 204 -18.15 -9.13 -23.13
N TYR A 205 -16.96 -9.19 -22.53
CA TYR A 205 -15.84 -9.95 -23.06
C TYR A 205 -15.92 -11.41 -22.58
N ASP A 206 -15.95 -12.35 -23.51
CA ASP A 206 -15.96 -13.79 -23.20
C ASP A 206 -14.56 -14.37 -22.89
N ARG A 207 -13.51 -13.61 -23.25
CA ARG A 207 -12.10 -13.98 -23.08
C ARG A 207 -11.27 -12.77 -22.70
N ILE A 208 -10.31 -12.98 -21.80
CA ILE A 208 -9.35 -11.96 -21.41
C ILE A 208 -8.10 -12.05 -22.30
N THR A 209 -7.94 -11.04 -23.14
CA THR A 209 -6.78 -10.86 -24.02
C THR A 209 -5.84 -9.78 -23.45
N ALA A 210 -4.62 -9.66 -23.98
CA ALA A 210 -3.72 -8.57 -23.60
C ALA A 210 -4.32 -7.17 -23.76
N ASP A 211 -5.24 -6.97 -24.71
CA ASP A 211 -5.87 -5.67 -24.92
C ASP A 211 -6.94 -5.37 -23.87
N VAL A 212 -7.72 -6.37 -23.45
CA VAL A 212 -8.63 -6.24 -22.29
C VAL A 212 -7.84 -5.88 -21.03
N VAL A 213 -6.67 -6.49 -20.83
CA VAL A 213 -5.78 -6.15 -19.71
C VAL A 213 -5.32 -4.70 -19.77
N LYS A 214 -4.85 -4.23 -20.93
CA LYS A 214 -4.40 -2.84 -21.11
C LYS A 214 -5.55 -1.84 -20.92
N GLU A 215 -6.75 -2.17 -21.42
CA GLU A 215 -7.93 -1.34 -21.29
C GLU A 215 -8.29 -1.13 -19.81
N GLN A 216 -8.37 -2.22 -19.04
CA GLN A 216 -8.65 -2.12 -17.61
C GLN A 216 -7.57 -1.32 -16.87
N MET A 217 -6.29 -1.57 -17.17
CA MET A 217 -5.17 -0.85 -16.53
C MET A 217 -5.21 0.65 -16.81
N ALA A 218 -5.58 1.03 -18.03
CA ALA A 218 -5.77 2.43 -18.41
C ALA A 218 -6.95 3.07 -17.64
N GLN A 219 -8.07 2.35 -17.50
CA GLN A 219 -9.25 2.83 -16.77
C GLN A 219 -9.00 2.96 -15.26
N ALA A 220 -8.24 2.02 -14.67
CA ALA A 220 -7.88 2.01 -13.26
C ALA A 220 -6.80 3.05 -12.90
N GLY A 221 -6.25 3.77 -13.88
CA GLY A 221 -5.15 4.72 -13.66
C GLY A 221 -3.81 4.04 -13.32
N VAL A 222 -3.70 2.73 -13.56
CA VAL A 222 -2.48 1.92 -13.36
C VAL A 222 -1.68 1.89 -14.67
N SER A 223 -1.32 3.06 -15.19
CA SER A 223 -0.39 3.16 -16.32
C SER A 223 1.05 3.11 -15.80
N GLY A 224 1.78 2.00 -16.00
CA GLY A 224 3.23 1.97 -15.70
C GLY A 224 3.93 0.64 -15.41
N MET A 225 3.26 -0.52 -15.28
CA MET A 225 3.95 -1.80 -14.99
C MET A 225 4.41 -2.57 -16.25
N GLY A 226 4.88 -1.87 -17.28
CA GLY A 226 5.29 -2.48 -18.54
C GLY A 226 6.14 -1.59 -19.42
N GLY A 227 7.37 -1.30 -19.02
CA GLY A 227 8.39 -0.68 -19.88
C GLY A 227 9.62 -0.24 -19.07
N PRO A 228 10.85 -0.30 -19.63
CA PRO A 228 12.06 0.14 -18.93
C PRO A 228 12.25 1.67 -18.91
N ASP A 229 11.31 2.44 -19.44
CA ASP A 229 11.49 3.88 -19.62
C ASP A 229 10.44 4.66 -18.85
N GLY A 230 10.91 5.32 -17.79
CA GLY A 230 10.14 6.31 -17.06
C GLY A 230 9.93 7.55 -17.91
N GLU A 231 8.73 7.74 -18.43
CA GLU A 231 8.15 9.05 -18.72
C GLU A 231 6.71 9.07 -18.23
N GLY A 232 6.54 9.51 -16.97
CA GLY A 232 5.24 9.77 -16.35
C GLY A 232 4.53 10.95 -17.01
N GLY A 233 3.91 10.71 -18.16
CA GLY A 233 3.03 11.64 -18.84
C GLY A 233 1.60 11.56 -18.30
N SER A 234 1.36 12.02 -17.07
CA SER A 234 0.00 12.29 -16.58
C SER A 234 -0.67 13.29 -17.52
N LYS A 235 -1.66 12.83 -18.30
CA LYS A 235 -2.55 13.71 -19.08
C LYS A 235 -3.47 14.44 -18.11
N ASN A 236 -2.97 15.52 -17.54
CA ASN A 236 -3.69 16.37 -16.61
C ASN A 236 -4.90 17.04 -17.32
N PRO A 237 -6.15 16.75 -16.92
CA PRO A 237 -7.36 17.30 -17.56
C PRO A 237 -7.51 18.82 -17.38
N LEU A 238 -6.73 19.44 -16.51
CA LEU A 238 -6.74 20.90 -16.26
C LEU A 238 -6.00 21.73 -17.33
N LYS A 239 -5.21 21.12 -18.23
CA LYS A 239 -4.51 21.85 -19.30
C LYS A 239 -5.42 22.30 -20.45
N ARG A 240 -6.65 21.78 -20.55
CA ARG A 240 -7.65 22.20 -21.56
C ARG A 240 -8.41 23.48 -21.19
N LEU A 241 -8.36 23.94 -19.94
CA LEU A 241 -9.12 25.12 -19.50
C LEU A 241 -8.41 26.47 -19.76
N PHE A 242 -7.10 26.47 -20.06
CA PHE A 242 -6.31 27.70 -20.23
C PHE A 242 -5.68 27.86 -21.63
N SER A 243 -6.17 27.15 -22.65
CA SER A 243 -5.67 27.29 -24.03
C SER A 243 -6.61 28.03 -24.99
N ARG A 244 -7.57 28.83 -24.50
CA ARG A 244 -8.23 29.83 -25.34
C ARG A 244 -7.32 31.05 -25.44
N LYS A 245 -6.52 31.09 -26.52
CA LYS A 245 -5.75 32.27 -26.93
C LYS A 245 -6.68 33.47 -27.14
N LYS A 246 -6.13 34.64 -26.82
CA LYS A 246 -6.57 35.96 -27.28
C LYS A 246 -6.79 35.99 -28.79
#